data_AF-A0A7J4S0K1-F1
#
_entry.id   AF-A0A7J4S0K1-F1
#
_cell.length_a   1.000
_cell.length_b   1.000
_cell.length_c   1.000
_cell.angle_alpha   90.00
_cell.angle_beta   90.00
_cell.angle_gamma   90.00
#
_symmetry.space_group_name_H-M   'P 1'
#
loop_
_entity.id
_entity.type
_entity.pdbx_description
1 polymer ?
#
loop_
_entity_poly.entity_id
_entity_poly.type
_entity_poly.pdbx_seq_one_letter_code
_entity_poly.pdbx_strand_id
1 'polypeptide(L)'
;IIEQAAPIEALPPEVKSTEEAGLDAVIDNFSDQIMEGIIAQAEEIVNVELPNNPLDTPATMEDTTTEIISSVTNNVEIPSIEEPEEVIEMSDVEIEFRALVTELIDAGVAPTEMMDDPRWEDISERAMATGFETWPVFLELTAVQ
;
A
#
# COMPACT_ATOMS: atom_id res chain seq x y z
N ILE A 1 -57.65 -25.75 -37.75
CA ILE A 1 -56.47 -25.40 -36.94
C ILE A 1 -55.36 -25.20 -37.94
N ILE A 2 -55.01 -23.94 -38.22
CA ILE A 2 -54.01 -23.59 -39.22
C ILE A 2 -52.83 -23.04 -38.42
N GLU A 3 -51.72 -23.78 -38.40
CA GLU A 3 -50.46 -23.34 -37.83
C GLU A 3 -50.01 -22.06 -38.53
N GLN A 4 -49.80 -21.01 -37.73
CA GLN A 4 -49.22 -19.76 -38.17
C GLN A 4 -47.74 -19.81 -37.76
N ALA A 5 -46.88 -20.24 -38.68
CA ALA A 5 -45.43 -20.16 -38.50
C ALA A 5 -45.03 -18.68 -38.57
N ALA A 6 -44.32 -18.20 -37.55
CA ALA A 6 -43.79 -16.85 -37.49
C ALA A 6 -42.83 -16.58 -38.67
N PRO A 7 -42.91 -15.41 -39.33
CA PRO A 7 -41.86 -14.97 -40.24
C PRO A 7 -40.55 -14.79 -39.45
N ILE A 8 -39.56 -15.60 -39.77
CA ILE A 8 -38.17 -15.38 -39.37
C ILE A 8 -37.71 -14.04 -39.95
N GLU A 9 -37.55 -13.05 -39.09
CA GLU A 9 -36.91 -11.77 -39.41
C GLU A 9 -35.46 -12.06 -39.78
N ALA A 10 -35.20 -12.18 -41.10
CA ALA A 10 -33.84 -12.26 -41.61
C ALA A 10 -33.19 -10.89 -41.41
N LEU A 11 -32.36 -10.78 -40.38
CA LEU A 11 -31.47 -9.65 -40.17
C LEU A 11 -30.65 -9.42 -41.45
N PRO A 12 -30.48 -8.16 -41.90
CA PRO A 12 -29.59 -7.86 -43.02
C PRO A 12 -28.16 -8.29 -42.67
N PRO A 13 -27.33 -8.72 -43.64
CA PRO A 13 -25.94 -9.03 -43.36
C PRO A 13 -25.25 -7.76 -42.83
N GLU A 14 -24.62 -7.85 -41.66
CA GLU A 14 -23.70 -6.83 -41.15
C GLU A 14 -22.53 -6.71 -42.14
N VAL A 15 -22.64 -5.76 -43.06
CA VAL A 15 -21.52 -5.32 -43.88
C VAL A 15 -20.63 -4.48 -42.99
N LYS A 16 -19.56 -5.06 -42.44
CA LYS A 16 -18.48 -4.31 -41.77
C LYS A 16 -18.08 -3.16 -42.69
N SER A 17 -18.39 -1.95 -42.29
CA SER A 17 -18.13 -0.75 -43.08
C SER A 17 -16.61 -0.58 -43.21
N THR A 18 -16.11 -0.14 -44.37
CA THR A 18 -14.67 0.01 -44.66
C THR A 18 -13.92 0.85 -43.60
N GLU A 19 -14.62 1.74 -42.91
CA GLU A 19 -14.10 2.52 -41.78
C GLU A 19 -13.76 1.67 -40.54
N GLU A 20 -14.52 0.61 -40.26
CA GLU A 20 -14.32 -0.28 -39.12
C GLU A 20 -13.08 -1.16 -39.33
N ALA A 21 -12.84 -1.61 -40.57
CA ALA A 21 -11.61 -2.30 -40.94
C ALA A 21 -10.37 -1.40 -40.85
N GLY A 22 -10.53 -0.09 -41.08
CA GLY A 22 -9.46 0.89 -40.89
C GLY A 22 -9.15 1.12 -39.40
N LEU A 23 -10.17 1.15 -38.55
CA LEU A 23 -10.01 1.25 -37.10
C LEU A 23 -9.39 -0.04 -36.52
N ASP A 24 -9.82 -1.20 -36.98
CA ASP A 24 -9.26 -2.51 -36.60
C ASP A 24 -7.76 -2.60 -36.96
N ALA A 25 -7.39 -2.16 -38.17
CA ALA A 25 -6.00 -2.15 -38.61
C ALA A 25 -5.08 -1.21 -37.81
N VAL A 26 -5.59 -0.07 -37.31
CA VAL A 26 -4.80 0.82 -36.44
C VAL A 26 -4.73 0.29 -35.01
N ILE A 27 -5.76 -0.41 -34.53
CA ILE A 27 -5.78 -1.06 -33.21
C ILE A 27 -4.79 -2.23 -33.19
N ASP A 28 -4.75 -3.06 -34.23
CA ASP A 28 -3.74 -4.13 -34.37
C ASP A 28 -2.32 -3.57 -34.42
N ASN A 29 -2.08 -2.51 -35.22
CA ASN A 29 -0.75 -1.88 -35.28
C ASN A 29 -0.32 -1.29 -33.93
N PHE A 30 -1.25 -0.73 -33.15
CA PHE A 30 -0.96 -0.25 -31.80
C PHE A 30 -0.69 -1.40 -30.84
N SER A 31 -1.46 -2.49 -30.92
CA SER A 31 -1.28 -3.69 -30.09
C SER A 31 0.08 -4.36 -30.33
N ASP A 32 0.50 -4.51 -31.59
CA ASP A 32 1.84 -5.02 -31.94
C ASP A 32 2.95 -4.12 -31.39
N GLN A 33 2.80 -2.79 -31.50
CA GLN A 33 3.80 -1.85 -30.97
C GLN A 33 3.91 -1.89 -29.44
N ILE A 34 2.79 -2.04 -28.72
CA ILE A 34 2.79 -2.15 -27.25
C ILE A 34 3.32 -3.51 -26.81
N MET A 35 2.94 -4.60 -27.49
CA MET A 35 3.44 -5.94 -27.18
C MET A 35 4.95 -6.04 -27.43
N GLU A 36 5.43 -5.53 -28.56
CA GLU A 36 6.86 -5.47 -28.88
C GLU A 36 7.62 -4.56 -27.89
N GLY A 37 7.02 -3.43 -27.48
CA GLY A 37 7.58 -2.54 -26.47
C GLY A 37 7.68 -3.16 -25.07
N ILE A 38 6.70 -3.99 -24.67
CA ILE A 38 6.73 -4.72 -23.39
C ILE A 38 7.75 -5.87 -23.46
N ILE A 39 7.84 -6.58 -24.58
CA ILE A 39 8.82 -7.67 -24.77
C ILE A 39 10.25 -7.11 -24.83
N ALA A 40 10.45 -5.95 -25.46
CA ALA A 40 11.75 -5.26 -25.49
C ALA A 40 12.14 -4.64 -24.13
N GLN A 41 11.16 -4.29 -23.29
CA GLN A 41 11.38 -3.80 -21.92
C GLN A 41 11.36 -4.91 -20.86
N ALA A 42 11.01 -6.16 -21.23
CA ALA A 42 10.96 -7.30 -20.31
C ALA A 42 12.35 -7.76 -19.83
N GLU A 43 13.44 -7.26 -20.41
CA GLU A 43 14.80 -7.47 -19.91
C GLU A 43 15.26 -6.43 -18.89
N GLU A 44 14.46 -5.39 -18.59
CA GLU A 44 14.71 -4.46 -17.49
C GLU A 44 13.51 -4.43 -16.54
N ILE A 45 13.23 -5.57 -15.91
CA ILE A 45 12.63 -5.55 -14.58
C ILE A 45 13.64 -4.86 -13.66
N VAL A 46 13.52 -3.54 -13.49
CA VAL A 46 14.17 -2.81 -12.40
C VAL A 46 13.65 -3.43 -11.12
N ASN A 47 14.42 -4.36 -10.57
CA ASN A 47 14.21 -4.88 -9.24
C ASN A 47 14.42 -3.68 -8.32
N VAL A 48 13.34 -3.09 -7.82
CA VAL A 48 13.40 -2.04 -6.79
C VAL A 48 13.86 -2.74 -5.51
N GLU A 49 15.17 -3.00 -5.40
CA GLU A 49 15.75 -3.39 -4.13
C GLU A 49 15.54 -2.21 -3.18
N LEU A 50 14.82 -2.45 -2.09
CA LEU A 50 14.94 -1.65 -0.88
C LEU A 50 16.44 -1.44 -0.63
N PRO A 51 16.89 -0.25 -0.21
CA PRO A 51 18.28 -0.06 0.16
C PRO A 51 18.64 -1.08 1.26
N ASN A 52 19.25 -2.18 0.84
CA ASN A 52 20.00 -3.06 1.71
C ASN A 52 21.07 -2.16 2.30
N ASN A 53 20.96 -1.89 3.59
CA ASN A 53 22.04 -1.27 4.34
C ASN A 53 22.96 -2.43 4.75
N PRO A 54 24.07 -2.74 4.04
CA PRO A 54 25.02 -3.72 4.53
C PRO A 54 25.76 -3.08 5.71
N LEU A 55 25.17 -3.13 6.90
CA LEU A 55 25.97 -2.94 8.10
C LEU A 55 26.77 -4.23 8.32
N ASP A 56 27.94 -4.21 7.71
CA ASP A 56 29.22 -4.57 8.31
C ASP A 56 29.32 -5.94 9.00
N THR A 57 30.01 -6.84 8.29
CA THR A 57 31.05 -7.73 8.82
C THR A 57 31.16 -7.85 10.35
N PRO A 58 30.89 -9.02 10.96
CA PRO A 58 31.41 -9.31 12.28
C PRO A 58 32.91 -9.60 12.16
N ALA A 59 33.73 -8.57 12.33
CA ALA A 59 35.12 -8.75 12.72
C ALA A 59 35.16 -9.47 14.07
N THR A 60 35.85 -10.59 14.07
CA THR A 60 36.11 -11.47 15.20
C THR A 60 37.27 -10.93 16.07
N MET A 61 37.28 -11.36 17.34
CA MET A 61 38.35 -11.25 18.36
C MET A 61 38.42 -9.89 19.08
N GLU A 62 38.50 -9.74 20.39
CA GLU A 62 38.91 -10.61 21.50
C GLU A 62 38.48 -9.97 22.84
N ASP A 63 38.27 -10.82 23.85
CA ASP A 63 38.55 -10.60 25.28
C ASP A 63 37.99 -9.38 26.04
N THR A 64 37.00 -9.62 26.91
CA THR A 64 37.13 -9.29 28.35
C THR A 64 36.07 -10.07 29.12
N THR A 65 36.55 -11.12 29.79
CA THR A 65 35.90 -11.73 30.94
C THR A 65 35.90 -10.74 32.11
N THR A 66 34.75 -10.37 32.66
CA THR A 66 34.51 -9.74 33.98
C THR A 66 32.99 -9.63 34.10
N GLU A 67 32.25 -10.04 35.12
CA GLU A 67 32.47 -10.81 36.32
C GLU A 67 31.04 -11.08 36.82
N ILE A 68 30.78 -12.31 37.25
CA ILE A 68 29.60 -12.68 38.01
C ILE A 68 29.57 -11.89 39.33
N ILE A 69 28.69 -10.90 39.47
CA ILE A 69 28.37 -10.32 40.79
C ILE A 69 26.88 -10.40 41.10
N SER A 70 26.57 -11.48 41.83
CA SER A 70 25.75 -11.54 43.03
C SER A 70 24.43 -10.77 43.09
N SER A 71 23.37 -11.55 43.22
CA SER A 71 22.12 -11.22 43.90
C SER A 71 22.36 -10.35 45.14
N VAL A 72 21.98 -9.08 45.05
CA VAL A 72 21.73 -8.20 46.19
C VAL A 72 20.35 -7.60 45.97
N THR A 73 19.39 -8.11 46.72
CA THR A 73 18.05 -7.56 46.88
C THR A 73 18.14 -6.24 47.65
N ASN A 74 18.50 -5.16 46.97
CA ASN A 74 18.26 -3.81 47.45
C ASN A 74 17.06 -3.23 46.70
N ASN A 75 15.96 -3.13 47.44
CA ASN A 75 14.72 -2.49 47.04
C ASN A 75 14.99 -0.98 46.87
N VAL A 76 15.47 -0.60 45.69
CA VAL A 76 15.50 0.79 45.23
C VAL A 76 14.15 1.00 44.55
N GLU A 77 13.24 1.75 45.20
CA GLU A 77 12.10 2.34 44.50
C GLU A 77 12.65 3.13 43.32
N ILE A 78 12.40 2.60 42.12
CA ILE A 78 12.72 3.29 40.88
C ILE A 78 11.89 4.59 40.93
N PRO A 79 12.52 5.78 40.94
CA PRO A 79 11.74 7.00 40.76
C PRO A 79 10.98 6.83 39.45
N SER A 80 9.65 6.94 39.49
CA SER A 80 8.80 6.92 38.31
C SER A 80 9.25 8.09 37.44
N ILE A 81 10.18 7.83 36.53
CA ILE A 81 10.48 8.73 35.45
C ILE A 81 9.21 8.70 34.62
N GLU A 82 8.43 9.77 34.70
CA GLU A 82 7.38 10.05 33.74
C GLU A 82 8.12 10.04 32.40
N GLU A 83 8.01 8.93 31.66
CA GLU A 83 8.61 8.80 30.34
C GLU A 83 8.17 10.05 29.59
N PRO A 84 9.09 10.94 29.18
CA PRO A 84 8.70 11.99 28.27
C PRO A 84 8.17 11.22 27.06
N GLU A 85 6.85 11.31 26.82
CA GLU A 85 6.26 10.76 25.60
C GLU A 85 7.19 11.21 24.49
N GLU A 86 7.85 10.26 23.82
CA GLU A 86 8.71 10.57 22.71
C GLU A 86 7.80 11.29 21.72
N VAL A 87 7.88 12.62 21.71
CA VAL A 87 7.25 13.47 20.71
C VAL A 87 8.05 13.20 19.44
N ILE A 88 7.79 12.04 18.84
CA ILE A 88 8.20 11.74 17.49
C ILE A 88 7.74 12.97 16.70
N GLU A 89 8.68 13.70 16.09
CA GLU A 89 8.39 14.90 15.29
C GLU A 89 7.65 14.46 14.01
N MET A 90 6.41 14.00 14.19
CA MET A 90 5.46 13.68 13.15
C MET A 90 4.73 14.97 12.78
N SER A 91 4.30 15.08 11.52
CA SER A 91 3.49 16.23 11.10
C SER A 91 2.16 16.27 11.88
N ASP A 92 1.59 17.46 12.10
CA ASP A 92 0.27 17.59 12.74
C ASP A 92 -0.78 16.67 12.11
N VAL A 93 -0.82 16.60 10.78
CA VAL A 93 -1.77 15.76 10.04
C VAL A 93 -1.51 14.27 10.23
N GLU A 94 -0.25 13.84 10.37
CA GLU A 94 0.11 12.46 10.68
C GLU A 94 -0.32 12.08 12.10
N ILE A 95 -0.15 12.98 13.07
CA ILE A 95 -0.59 12.76 14.45
C ILE A 95 -2.12 12.56 14.48
N GLU A 96 -2.86 13.45 13.83
CA GLU A 96 -4.32 13.35 13.70
C GLU A 96 -4.74 12.04 13.02
N PHE A 97 -4.06 11.66 11.94
CA PHE A 97 -4.33 10.43 11.22
C PHE A 97 -4.11 9.18 12.08
N ARG A 98 -2.95 9.07 12.72
CA ARG A 98 -2.62 7.93 13.60
C ARG A 98 -3.59 7.84 14.77
N ALA A 99 -3.97 8.98 15.35
CA ALA A 99 -4.96 9.03 16.42
C ALA A 99 -6.33 8.51 15.95
N LEU A 100 -6.81 8.94 14.78
CA LEU A 100 -8.06 8.45 14.19
C LEU A 100 -8.03 6.94 13.98
N VAL A 101 -6.98 6.43 13.34
CA VAL A 101 -6.85 4.98 13.05
C VAL A 101 -6.79 4.18 14.34
N THR A 102 -6.03 4.63 15.34
CA THR A 102 -5.94 3.96 16.64
C THR A 102 -7.26 3.97 17.38
N GLU A 103 -7.99 5.10 17.38
CA GLU A 103 -9.34 5.20 17.95
C GLU A 103 -10.30 4.20 17.29
N LEU A 104 -10.26 4.09 15.96
CA LEU A 104 -11.12 3.17 15.21
C LEU A 104 -10.73 1.70 15.45
N ILE A 105 -9.44 1.40 15.58
CA ILE A 105 -8.94 0.06 15.97
C ILE A 105 -9.44 -0.31 17.37
N ASP A 106 -9.32 0.61 18.34
CA ASP A 106 -9.80 0.40 19.72
C ASP A 106 -11.32 0.21 19.80
N ALA A 107 -12.06 0.93 18.93
CA ALA A 107 -13.50 0.74 18.74
C ALA A 107 -13.87 -0.58 18.02
N GLY A 108 -12.88 -1.34 17.53
CA GLY A 108 -13.09 -2.61 16.81
C GLY A 108 -13.62 -2.43 15.38
N VAL A 109 -13.43 -1.25 14.78
CA VAL A 109 -13.80 -0.97 13.39
C VAL A 109 -12.82 -1.71 12.47
N ALA A 110 -13.31 -2.26 11.36
CA ALA A 110 -12.47 -2.96 10.40
C ALA A 110 -11.75 -1.95 9.48
N PRO A 111 -10.52 -2.26 8.99
CA PRO A 111 -9.75 -1.37 8.11
C PRO A 111 -10.56 -0.81 6.94
N THR A 112 -11.37 -1.65 6.30
CA THR A 112 -12.24 -1.25 5.18
C THR A 112 -13.30 -0.23 5.59
N GLU A 113 -13.92 -0.41 6.76
CA GLU A 113 -14.93 0.51 7.29
C GLU A 113 -14.31 1.83 7.76
N MET A 114 -13.05 1.84 8.20
CA MET A 114 -12.32 3.06 8.56
C MET A 114 -12.15 3.99 7.35
N MET A 115 -11.99 3.42 6.15
CA MET A 115 -11.83 4.19 4.92
C MET A 115 -13.11 4.90 4.48
N ASP A 116 -14.27 4.37 4.87
CA ASP A 116 -15.58 4.98 4.66
C ASP A 116 -15.90 6.05 5.73
N ASP A 117 -15.04 6.28 6.72
CA ASP A 117 -15.23 7.34 7.73
C ASP A 117 -15.01 8.73 7.08
N PRO A 118 -15.93 9.69 7.21
CA PRO A 118 -15.78 11.03 6.62
C PRO A 118 -14.56 11.80 7.16
N ARG A 119 -14.08 11.47 8.37
CA ARG A 119 -12.85 12.07 8.93
C ARG A 119 -11.61 11.53 8.24
N TRP A 120 -11.65 10.32 7.70
CA TRP A 120 -10.55 9.74 6.94
C TRP A 120 -10.28 10.55 5.67
N GLU A 121 -11.32 10.81 4.87
CA GLU A 121 -11.19 11.55 3.61
C GLU A 121 -10.60 12.95 3.84
N ASP A 122 -11.14 13.70 4.81
CA ASP A 122 -10.66 15.05 5.16
C ASP A 122 -9.17 15.07 5.55
N ILE A 123 -8.76 14.17 6.43
CA ILE A 123 -7.36 14.06 6.87
C ILE A 123 -6.48 13.60 5.70
N SER A 124 -6.95 12.67 4.86
CA SER A 124 -6.19 12.19 3.71
C SER A 124 -5.97 13.27 2.65
N GLU A 125 -6.95 14.15 2.41
CA GLU A 125 -6.82 15.27 1.48
C GLU A 125 -5.79 16.28 2.02
N ARG A 126 -5.90 16.63 3.31
CA ARG A 126 -4.93 17.51 3.98
C ARG A 126 -3.53 16.91 3.97
N ALA A 127 -3.42 15.60 4.20
CA ALA A 127 -2.16 14.86 4.14
C ALA A 127 -1.52 14.98 2.76
N MET A 128 -2.26 14.66 1.70
CA MET A 128 -1.81 14.80 0.32
C MET A 128 -1.37 16.24 0.00
N ALA A 129 -2.10 17.25 0.49
CA ALA A 129 -1.73 18.66 0.30
C ALA A 129 -0.40 19.03 0.97
N THR A 130 -0.03 18.35 2.05
CA THR A 130 1.28 18.50 2.72
C THR A 130 2.37 17.57 2.17
N GLY A 131 2.03 16.68 1.23
CA GLY A 131 2.94 15.66 0.71
C GLY A 131 3.12 14.46 1.66
N PHE A 132 2.20 14.26 2.60
CA PHE A 132 2.16 13.10 3.49
C PHE A 132 1.23 12.03 2.91
N GLU A 133 1.71 10.79 2.82
CA GLU A 133 0.92 9.64 2.37
C GLU A 133 0.38 8.88 3.57
N THR A 134 -0.95 8.86 3.72
CA THR A 134 -1.63 8.19 4.86
C THR A 134 -1.61 6.66 4.76
N TRP A 135 -1.53 6.13 3.55
CA TRP A 135 -1.54 4.70 3.27
C TRP A 135 -0.44 3.87 3.94
N PRO A 136 0.86 4.20 3.82
CA PRO A 136 1.92 3.44 4.48
C PRO A 136 1.72 3.40 6.00
N VAL A 137 1.39 4.55 6.60
CA VAL A 137 1.13 4.66 8.05
C VAL A 137 -0.08 3.83 8.49
N PHE A 138 -1.15 3.82 7.68
CA PHE A 138 -2.29 2.96 7.95
C PHE A 138 -1.96 1.49 7.97
N LEU A 139 -1.15 1.01 7.02
CA LEU A 139 -0.73 -0.38 6.97
C LEU A 139 0.14 -0.73 8.16
N GLU A 140 1.03 0.17 8.59
CA GLU A 140 1.82 -0.02 9.81
C GLU A 140 0.93 -0.19 11.04
N LEU A 141 -0.08 0.67 11.22
CA LEU A 141 -0.97 0.62 12.38
C LEU A 141 -1.89 -0.60 12.36
N THR A 142 -2.46 -0.94 11.21
CA THR A 142 -3.39 -2.07 11.08
C THR A 142 -2.70 -3.42 11.05
N ALA A 143 -1.39 -3.48 10.75
CA ALA A 143 -0.59 -4.70 10.80
C ALA A 143 -0.21 -5.12 12.23
N VAL A 144 -0.32 -4.24 13.23
CA VAL A 144 0.05 -4.48 14.64
C VAL A 144 -1.04 -5.23 15.44
N GLN A 145 -2.11 -5.68 14.77
CA GLN A 145 -3.26 -6.40 15.36
C GLN A 145 -2.95 -7.83 15.80
#